data_AF-X0WLC7-F1
#
_entry.id   AF-X0WLC7-F1
#
_cell.length_a   1.000
_cell.length_b   1.000
_cell.length_c   1.000
_cell.angle_alpha   90.00
_cell.angle_beta   90.00
_cell.angle_gamma   90.00
#
_symmetry.space_group_name_H-M   'P 1'
#
loop_
_entity.id
_entity.type
_entity.pdbx_description
1 polymer ?
#
loop_
_entity_poly.entity_id
_entity_poly.type
_entity_poly.pdbx_seq_one_letter_code
_entity_poly.pdbx_strand_id
1 'polypeptide(L)'
;MSKRVAVLQLSRLLGKEEFYRRLSLDEGSEPDELSGEQMARLRLLVDERLEELVRGLAAEVVASDDVTDVVSGIAYLEDRLSFFSELLTEDQREKVRDGFASFASRWR
;
A
#
# COMPACT_ATOMS: atom_id res chain seq x y z
N MET A 1 5.54 14.68 4.95
CA MET A 1 5.30 13.54 5.87
C MET A 1 6.54 12.66 5.87
N SER A 2 6.87 11.97 6.97
CA SER A 2 8.08 11.13 7.01
C SER A 2 7.86 9.82 6.25
N LYS A 3 8.78 9.52 5.33
CA LYS A 3 8.84 8.28 4.54
C LYS A 3 8.91 7.03 5.42
N ARG A 4 9.44 7.16 6.65
CA ARG A 4 9.37 6.12 7.68
C ARG A 4 7.93 5.68 7.99
N VAL A 5 7.00 6.62 8.07
CA VAL A 5 5.57 6.32 8.33
C VAL A 5 4.98 5.56 7.15
N ALA A 6 5.34 5.92 5.93
CA ALA A 6 4.91 5.20 4.73
C ALA A 6 5.44 3.76 4.71
N VAL A 7 6.71 3.54 5.05
CA VAL A 7 7.31 2.20 5.19
C VAL A 7 6.57 1.38 6.25
N LEU A 8 6.29 1.97 7.41
CA LEU A 8 5.56 1.33 8.50
C LEU A 8 4.12 0.93 8.12
N GLN A 9 3.41 1.79 7.40
CA GLN A 9 2.04 1.47 6.99
C GLN A 9 2.00 0.43 5.87
N LEU A 10 2.92 0.54 4.91
CA LEU A 10 3.01 -0.42 3.81
C LEU A 10 3.43 -1.81 4.31
N SER A 11 4.31 -1.91 5.32
CA SER A 11 4.68 -3.19 5.93
C SER A 11 3.48 -3.90 6.58
N ARG A 12 2.54 -3.15 7.15
CA ARG A 12 1.30 -3.71 7.71
C ARG A 12 0.38 -4.28 6.64
N LEU A 13 0.24 -3.57 5.51
CA LEU A 13 -0.60 -3.98 4.39
C LEU A 13 -0.07 -5.23 3.69
N LEU A 14 1.24 -5.34 3.50
CA LEU A 14 1.88 -6.45 2.77
C LEU A 14 2.16 -7.68 3.64
N GLY A 15 2.10 -7.52 4.95
CA GLY A 15 2.48 -8.51 5.95
C GLY A 15 3.85 -8.19 6.54
N LYS A 16 3.84 -7.84 7.83
CA LYS A 16 5.00 -7.28 8.55
C LYS A 16 6.23 -8.17 8.41
N GLU A 17 6.12 -9.42 8.82
CA GLU A 17 7.26 -10.34 8.88
C GLU A 17 7.98 -10.52 7.54
N GLU A 18 7.22 -10.76 6.46
CA GLU A 18 7.80 -10.95 5.12
C GLU A 18 8.42 -9.65 4.59
N PHE A 19 7.81 -8.50 4.88
CA PHE A 19 8.33 -7.19 4.51
C PHE A 19 9.73 -6.94 5.11
N TYR A 20 9.87 -7.07 6.44
CA TYR A 20 11.16 -6.84 7.10
C TYR A 20 12.22 -7.85 6.64
N ARG A 21 11.82 -9.12 6.49
CA ARG A 21 12.71 -10.17 5.99
C ARG A 21 13.25 -9.88 4.60
N ARG A 22 12.38 -9.52 3.64
CA ARG A 22 12.76 -9.23 2.24
C ARG A 22 13.64 -8.00 2.11
N LEU A 23 13.33 -6.95 2.87
CA LEU A 23 14.11 -5.71 2.84
C LEU A 23 15.36 -5.76 3.73
N SER A 24 15.58 -6.87 4.43
CA SER A 24 16.69 -7.02 5.40
C SER A 24 16.69 -5.89 6.43
N LEU A 25 15.51 -5.61 6.99
CA LEU A 25 15.28 -4.59 8.01
C LEU A 25 14.99 -5.24 9.36
N ASP A 26 15.35 -4.55 10.43
CA ASP A 26 14.93 -4.90 11.79
C ASP A 26 13.61 -4.21 12.16
N GLU A 27 12.70 -4.97 12.76
CA GLU A 27 11.42 -4.45 13.22
C GLU A 27 11.60 -3.33 14.28
N GLY A 28 10.91 -2.20 14.10
CA GLY A 28 11.03 -1.03 14.98
C GLY A 28 12.21 -0.10 14.62
N SER A 29 13.04 -0.50 13.67
CA SER A 29 14.19 0.25 13.17
C SER A 29 14.01 0.64 11.71
N GLU A 30 12.80 1.08 11.34
CA GLU A 30 12.50 1.50 9.97
C GLU A 30 13.31 2.74 9.62
N PRO A 31 14.08 2.71 8.53
CA PRO A 31 14.90 3.84 8.15
C PRO A 31 14.01 4.97 7.62
N ASP A 32 14.51 6.20 7.72
CA ASP A 32 13.86 7.34 7.07
C ASP A 32 13.93 7.22 5.54
N GLU A 33 14.90 6.49 5.00
CA GLU A 33 15.04 6.21 3.57
C GLU A 33 15.43 4.75 3.31
N LEU A 34 14.82 4.16 2.28
CA LEU A 34 15.25 2.86 1.76
C LEU A 34 16.38 3.04 0.76
N SER A 35 17.40 2.20 0.84
CA SER A 35 18.45 2.15 -0.18
C SER A 35 17.88 1.74 -1.55
N GLY A 36 18.62 1.98 -2.63
CA GLY A 36 18.18 1.58 -3.98
C GLY A 36 17.92 0.08 -4.10
N GLU A 37 18.70 -0.75 -3.42
CA GLU A 37 18.49 -2.20 -3.38
C GLU A 37 17.23 -2.57 -2.58
N GLN A 38 17.02 -1.95 -1.43
CA GLN A 38 15.80 -2.16 -0.63
C GLN A 38 14.55 -1.71 -1.39
N MET A 39 14.64 -0.61 -2.14
CA MET A 39 13.57 -0.12 -2.99
C MET A 39 13.26 -1.10 -4.13
N ALA A 40 14.27 -1.69 -4.75
CA ALA A 40 14.06 -2.71 -5.77
C ALA A 40 13.37 -3.96 -5.20
N ARG A 41 13.81 -4.44 -4.03
CA ARG A 41 13.18 -5.57 -3.34
C ARG A 41 11.76 -5.26 -2.88
N LEU A 42 11.50 -4.04 -2.42
CA LEU A 42 10.16 -3.57 -2.07
C LEU A 42 9.22 -3.63 -3.28
N ARG A 43 9.66 -3.12 -4.43
CA ARG A 43 8.84 -3.13 -5.64
C ARG A 43 8.50 -4.55 -6.07
N LEU A 44 9.47 -5.47 -6.05
CA LEU A 44 9.20 -6.89 -6.33
C LEU A 44 8.19 -7.49 -5.33
N LEU A 45 8.35 -7.19 -4.04
CA LEU A 45 7.41 -7.65 -3.01
C LEU A 45 6.00 -7.12 -3.24
N VAL A 46 5.84 -5.85 -3.62
CA VAL A 46 4.54 -5.25 -3.95
C VAL A 46 3.91 -5.98 -5.13
N ASP A 47 4.68 -6.29 -6.17
CA ASP A 47 4.15 -7.01 -7.34
C ASP A 47 3.72 -8.44 -6.96
N GLU A 48 4.49 -9.14 -6.13
CA GLU A 48 4.16 -10.48 -5.62
C GLU A 48 2.92 -10.48 -4.71
N ARG A 49 2.65 -9.36 -4.02
CA ARG A 49 1.64 -9.24 -2.97
C ARG A 49 0.57 -8.19 -3.30
N LEU A 50 0.37 -7.95 -4.59
CA LEU A 50 -0.54 -6.94 -5.09
C LEU A 50 -1.97 -7.20 -4.62
N GLU A 51 -2.39 -8.47 -4.60
CA GLU A 51 -3.73 -8.84 -4.16
C GLU A 51 -3.94 -8.53 -2.66
N GLU A 52 -2.96 -8.83 -1.81
CA GLU A 52 -2.99 -8.47 -0.39
C GLU A 52 -3.02 -6.96 -0.18
N LEU A 53 -2.24 -6.20 -0.96
CA LEU A 53 -2.25 -4.74 -0.91
C LEU A 53 -3.64 -4.18 -1.25
N VAL A 54 -4.24 -4.65 -2.35
CA VAL A 54 -5.59 -4.24 -2.76
C VAL A 54 -6.62 -4.59 -1.69
N ARG A 55 -6.58 -5.81 -1.15
CA ARG A 55 -7.50 -6.24 -0.09
C ARG A 55 -7.33 -5.42 1.19
N GLY A 56 -6.09 -5.11 1.58
CA GLY A 56 -5.78 -4.30 2.75
C GLY A 56 -6.33 -2.87 2.59
N LEU A 57 -6.10 -2.25 1.43
CA LEU A 57 -6.64 -0.92 1.13
C LEU A 57 -8.17 -0.91 1.05
N ALA A 58 -8.79 -1.94 0.47
CA ALA A 58 -10.24 -2.09 0.48
C ALA A 58 -10.80 -2.24 1.90
N ALA A 59 -10.11 -2.97 2.78
CA ALA A 59 -10.50 -3.07 4.18
C ALA A 59 -10.36 -1.74 4.93
N GLU A 60 -9.30 -0.96 4.67
CA GLU A 60 -9.16 0.41 5.21
C GLU A 60 -10.33 1.30 4.76
N VAL A 61 -10.71 1.23 3.48
CA VAL A 61 -11.83 1.99 2.92
C VAL A 61 -13.15 1.62 3.60
N VAL A 62 -13.44 0.32 3.78
CA VAL A 62 -14.67 -0.15 4.44
C VAL A 62 -14.72 0.22 5.92
N ALA A 63 -13.56 0.27 6.58
CA ALA A 63 -13.45 0.61 8.00
C ALA A 63 -13.46 2.12 8.27
N SER A 64 -13.42 2.97 7.23
CA SER A 64 -13.36 4.42 7.37
C SER A 64 -14.76 5.02 7.49
N ASP A 65 -15.04 5.67 8.62
CA ASP A 65 -16.33 6.37 8.85
C ASP A 65 -16.58 7.51 7.86
N ASP A 66 -15.50 8.07 7.28
CA ASP A 66 -15.57 9.14 6.27
C ASP A 66 -15.95 8.63 4.88
N VAL A 67 -15.98 7.32 4.66
CA VAL A 67 -16.36 6.73 3.36
C VAL A 67 -17.81 6.26 3.39
N THR A 68 -18.66 7.01 2.69
CA THR A 68 -20.11 6.76 2.66
C THR A 68 -20.62 6.20 1.34
N ASP A 69 -19.82 6.29 0.29
CA ASP A 69 -20.16 5.84 -1.05
C ASP A 69 -18.91 5.47 -1.86
N VAL A 70 -19.13 4.96 -3.08
CA VAL A 70 -18.03 4.56 -3.97
C VAL A 70 -17.12 5.73 -4.34
N VAL A 71 -17.65 6.95 -4.46
CA VAL A 71 -16.86 8.13 -4.87
C VAL A 71 -15.88 8.53 -3.77
N SER A 72 -16.35 8.59 -2.53
CA SER A 72 -15.53 8.82 -1.33
C SER A 72 -14.53 7.68 -1.11
N GLY A 73 -14.89 6.43 -1.42
CA GLY A 73 -13.97 5.30 -1.38
C GLY A 73 -12.84 5.38 -2.41
N ILE A 74 -13.15 5.83 -3.63
CA ILE A 74 -12.13 6.08 -4.67
C ILE A 74 -11.22 7.25 -4.24
N ALA A 75 -11.78 8.33 -3.70
CA ALA A 75 -10.99 9.46 -3.22
C ALA A 75 -10.03 9.03 -2.09
N TYR A 76 -10.51 8.23 -1.13
CA TYR A 76 -9.68 7.65 -0.09
C TYR A 76 -8.53 6.82 -0.68
N LEU A 77 -8.83 5.95 -1.65
CA LEU A 77 -7.80 5.14 -2.31
C LEU A 77 -6.71 6.02 -2.94
N GLU A 78 -7.09 7.04 -3.71
CA GLU A 78 -6.12 7.93 -4.38
C GLU A 78 -5.27 8.69 -3.36
N ASP A 79 -5.83 9.12 -2.24
CA ASP A 79 -5.06 9.72 -1.15
C ASP A 79 -4.03 8.74 -0.56
N ARG A 80 -4.41 7.47 -0.40
CA ARG A 80 -3.47 6.41 0.04
C ARG A 80 -2.39 6.14 -1.01
N LEU A 81 -2.72 6.07 -2.29
CA LEU A 81 -1.74 5.88 -3.36
C LEU A 81 -0.78 7.07 -3.50
N SER A 82 -1.29 8.30 -3.30
CA SER A 82 -0.49 9.52 -3.25
C SER A 82 0.48 9.49 -2.06
N PHE A 83 0.01 9.04 -0.89
CA PHE A 83 0.85 8.86 0.30
C PHE A 83 2.00 7.85 0.06
N PHE A 84 1.77 6.81 -0.74
CA PHE A 84 2.80 5.82 -1.07
C PHE A 84 3.58 6.11 -2.38
N SER A 85 3.41 7.28 -3.00
CA SER A 85 3.98 7.60 -4.32
C SER A 85 5.51 7.49 -4.42
N GLU A 86 6.24 7.68 -3.32
CA GLU A 86 7.70 7.48 -3.30
C GLU A 86 8.14 6.01 -3.18
N LEU A 87 7.24 5.14 -2.74
CA LEU A 87 7.50 3.71 -2.52
C LEU A 87 6.99 2.86 -3.68
N LEU A 88 5.88 3.26 -4.29
CA LEU A 88 5.23 2.56 -5.39
C LEU A 88 5.56 3.19 -6.73
N THR A 89 5.72 2.37 -7.76
CA THR A 89 5.80 2.87 -9.14
C THR A 89 4.40 3.30 -9.63
N GLU A 90 4.33 4.07 -10.72
CA GLU A 90 3.01 4.37 -11.34
C GLU A 90 2.31 3.09 -11.81
N ASP A 91 3.04 2.16 -12.42
CA ASP A 91 2.51 0.86 -12.86
C ASP A 91 1.89 0.06 -11.70
N GLN A 92 2.53 0.07 -10.52
CA GLN A 92 1.98 -0.56 -9.33
C GLN A 92 0.71 0.13 -8.83
N ARG A 93 0.67 1.47 -8.88
CA ARG A 93 -0.52 2.23 -8.50
C ARG A 93 -1.68 1.96 -9.45
N GLU A 94 -1.42 1.89 -10.77
CA GLU A 94 -2.42 1.52 -11.77
C GLU A 94 -2.98 0.11 -11.50
N LYS A 95 -2.11 -0.88 -11.27
CA LYS A 95 -2.53 -2.24 -10.88
C LYS A 95 -3.39 -2.27 -9.62
N VAL A 96 -3.08 -1.44 -8.62
CA VAL A 96 -3.91 -1.33 -7.41
C VAL A 96 -5.27 -0.72 -7.73
N ARG A 97 -5.33 0.32 -8.57
CA ARG A 97 -6.60 0.93 -9.03
C ARG A 97 -7.48 -0.09 -9.74
N ASP A 98 -6.90 -0.88 -10.65
CA ASP A 98 -7.63 -1.93 -11.38
C ASP A 98 -8.18 -3.01 -10.44
N GLY A 99 -7.35 -3.46 -9.49
CA GLY A 99 -7.77 -4.39 -8.45
C GLY A 99 -8.90 -3.82 -7.59
N PHE A 100 -8.81 -2.54 -7.23
CA PHE A 100 -9.82 -1.86 -6.43
C PHE A 100 -11.13 -1.61 -7.20
N ALA A 101 -11.08 -1.33 -8.50
CA ALA A 101 -12.29 -1.16 -9.32
C ALA A 101 -13.16 -2.44 -9.29
N SER A 102 -12.53 -3.60 -9.25
CA SER A 102 -13.23 -4.88 -9.07
C SER A 102 -13.91 -5.01 -7.70
N PHE A 103 -13.37 -4.38 -6.66
CA PHE A 103 -14.01 -4.27 -5.34
C PHE A 103 -15.17 -3.26 -5.37
N ALA A 104 -14.92 -2.05 -5.89
CA ALA A 104 -15.90 -0.97 -5.97
C ALA A 104 -17.16 -1.37 -6.77
N SER A 105 -17.01 -2.16 -7.84
CA SER A 105 -18.15 -2.67 -8.62
C SER A 105 -19.11 -3.58 -7.83
N ARG A 106 -18.66 -4.15 -6.70
CA ARG A 106 -19.46 -5.01 -5.82
C ARG A 106 -20.07 -4.25 -4.64
N TRP A 107 -19.66 -3.01 -4.43
CA TRP A 107 -20.21 -2.13 -3.41
C TRP A 107 -21.60 -1.65 -3.86
N ARG A 108 -22.64 -2.06 -3.15
CA ARG A 108 -24.02 -1.62 -3.34
C ARG A 108 -24.45 -0.69 -2.22
#